data_AF-A0A5E4F6N9-F1
#
_entry.id   AF-A0A5E4F6N9-F1
#
_cell.length_a   1.000
_cell.length_b   1.000
_cell.length_c   1.000
_cell.angle_alpha   90.00
_cell.angle_beta   90.00
_cell.angle_gamma   90.00
#
_symmetry.space_group_name_H-M   'P 1'
#
loop_
_entity.id
_entity.type
_entity.pdbx_description
1 polymer ?
#
loop_
_entity_poly.entity_id
_entity_poly.type
_entity_poly.pdbx_seq_one_letter_code
_entity_poly.pdbx_strand_id
1 'polypeptide(L)'
;MKGLHKDDPRNFWNQANVHCAYYGILKEIQVHSSWLFYPFHRWYLYFYERILGDLIQDPTFALPFWNWDAPDGMYMPAIFEDDPVLNPLYDANRNAKHSVPGTVLDLNYHHGKDDNTKDDDTIIRHNLVTMNSRNAVYFKHRLVLILRSSLPRWIPTKPRCWQY
;
A
#
# COMPACT_ATOMS: atom_id res chain seq x y z
N MET A 1 -15.34 -7.06 10.23
CA MET A 1 -14.58 -7.98 9.35
C MET A 1 -13.77 -9.03 10.12
N LYS A 2 -12.88 -8.65 11.06
CA LYS A 2 -12.07 -9.62 11.85
C LYS A 2 -12.88 -10.63 12.67
N GLY A 3 -14.10 -10.28 13.10
CA GLY A 3 -14.99 -11.19 13.84
C GLY A 3 -15.84 -12.14 12.98
N LEU A 4 -15.68 -12.15 11.65
CA LEU A 4 -16.40 -13.09 10.79
C LEU A 4 -15.85 -14.51 10.91
N HIS A 5 -16.67 -15.52 10.57
CA HIS A 5 -16.24 -16.91 10.53
C HIS A 5 -15.10 -17.12 9.52
N LYS A 6 -14.19 -18.05 9.80
CA LYS A 6 -13.02 -18.36 8.97
C LYS A 6 -13.36 -18.81 7.53
N ASP A 7 -14.57 -19.34 7.34
CA ASP A 7 -15.04 -19.80 6.02
C ASP A 7 -15.83 -18.70 5.27
N ASP A 8 -16.13 -17.56 5.90
CA ASP A 8 -16.74 -16.43 5.20
C ASP A 8 -15.70 -15.79 4.26
N PRO A 9 -15.94 -15.72 2.94
CA PRO A 9 -14.98 -15.12 2.00
C PRO A 9 -14.69 -13.64 2.28
N ARG A 10 -15.57 -12.97 3.03
CA ARG A 10 -15.44 -11.56 3.43
C ARG A 10 -14.59 -11.37 4.69
N ASN A 11 -14.20 -12.45 5.37
CA ASN A 11 -13.38 -12.30 6.58
C ASN A 11 -12.02 -11.68 6.25
N PHE A 12 -11.39 -11.11 7.28
CA PHE A 12 -10.15 -10.34 7.13
C PHE A 12 -9.02 -11.16 6.51
N TRP A 13 -8.89 -12.43 6.91
CA TRP A 13 -7.85 -13.34 6.43
C TRP A 13 -8.07 -13.74 4.97
N ASN A 14 -9.30 -14.03 4.59
CA ASN A 14 -9.67 -14.39 3.22
C ASN A 14 -9.47 -13.20 2.28
N GLN A 15 -9.81 -11.98 2.71
CA GLN A 15 -9.49 -10.78 1.94
C GLN A 15 -7.97 -10.62 1.75
N ALA A 16 -7.15 -10.78 2.80
CA ALA A 16 -5.69 -10.78 2.68
C ALA A 16 -5.17 -11.89 1.74
N ASN A 17 -5.77 -13.08 1.78
CA ASN A 17 -5.42 -14.21 0.93
C ASN A 17 -5.73 -13.97 -0.55
N VAL A 18 -6.71 -13.13 -0.90
CA VAL A 18 -6.93 -12.72 -2.30
C VAL A 18 -5.67 -12.07 -2.87
N HIS A 19 -5.08 -11.11 -2.16
CA HIS A 19 -3.83 -10.50 -2.62
C HIS A 19 -2.70 -11.53 -2.75
N CYS A 20 -2.54 -12.43 -1.78
CA CYS A 20 -1.52 -13.48 -1.85
C CYS A 20 -1.73 -14.47 -3.00
N ALA A 21 -2.97 -14.80 -3.34
CA ALA A 21 -3.28 -15.65 -4.49
C ALA A 21 -2.75 -15.06 -5.80
N TYR A 22 -3.00 -13.76 -6.03
CA TYR A 22 -2.62 -13.04 -7.25
C TYR A 22 -1.18 -12.49 -7.25
N TYR A 23 -0.47 -12.53 -6.11
CA TYR A 23 0.96 -12.22 -6.03
C TYR A 23 1.86 -13.37 -6.50
N GLY A 24 1.38 -14.62 -6.55
CA GLY A 24 2.20 -15.72 -7.08
C GLY A 24 1.85 -17.14 -6.64
N ILE A 25 0.79 -17.36 -5.87
CA ILE A 25 0.30 -18.72 -5.60
C ILE A 25 -0.36 -19.28 -6.86
N LEU A 26 -1.14 -18.44 -7.56
CA LEU A 26 -1.62 -18.74 -8.90
C LEU A 26 -0.47 -18.47 -9.88
N LYS A 27 0.37 -19.48 -10.15
CA LYS A 27 1.58 -19.38 -11.00
C LYS A 27 1.34 -18.78 -12.39
N GLU A 28 0.10 -18.71 -12.85
CA GLU A 28 -0.31 -18.26 -14.18
C GLU A 28 -0.68 -16.77 -14.26
N ILE A 29 -1.07 -16.14 -13.14
CA ILE A 29 -1.54 -14.74 -13.14
C ILE A 29 -0.73 -13.93 -12.14
N GLN A 30 0.19 -13.11 -12.65
CA GLN A 30 0.95 -12.13 -11.89
C GLN A 30 0.42 -10.72 -12.15
N VAL A 31 -0.21 -10.14 -11.14
CA VAL A 31 -0.76 -8.77 -11.25
C VAL A 31 0.27 -7.69 -10.97
N HIS A 32 1.41 -8.05 -10.35
CA HIS A 32 2.51 -7.14 -10.06
C HIS A 32 3.44 -6.97 -11.27
N SER A 33 4.13 -5.83 -11.34
CA SER A 33 5.09 -5.50 -12.42
C SER A 33 4.50 -5.61 -13.83
N SER A 34 3.18 -5.43 -13.96
CA SER A 34 2.46 -5.43 -15.22
C SER A 34 1.42 -4.32 -15.24
N TRP A 35 0.81 -4.08 -16.40
CA TRP A 35 -0.30 -3.15 -16.56
C TRP A 35 -1.55 -3.52 -15.72
N LEU A 36 -1.63 -4.74 -15.18
CA LEU A 36 -2.74 -5.21 -14.36
C LEU A 36 -2.66 -4.65 -12.94
N PHE A 37 -1.51 -4.09 -12.54
CA PHE A 37 -1.29 -3.57 -11.20
C PHE A 37 -2.40 -2.60 -10.77
N TYR A 38 -2.59 -1.50 -11.49
CA TYR A 38 -3.62 -0.51 -11.14
C TYR A 38 -5.07 -1.03 -11.20
N PRO A 39 -5.54 -1.68 -12.28
CA PRO A 39 -6.92 -2.15 -12.34
C PRO A 39 -7.22 -3.26 -11.33
N PHE A 40 -6.28 -4.18 -11.08
CA PHE A 40 -6.47 -5.22 -10.05
C PHE A 40 -6.64 -4.60 -8.67
N HIS A 41 -5.72 -3.73 -8.24
CA HIS A 41 -5.79 -3.11 -6.92
C HIS A 41 -7.01 -2.20 -6.75
N ARG A 42 -7.45 -1.52 -7.82
CA ARG A 42 -8.70 -0.75 -7.81
C ARG A 42 -9.91 -1.64 -7.54
N TRP A 43 -10.04 -2.77 -8.26
CA TRP A 43 -11.16 -3.70 -8.04
C TRP A 43 -11.07 -4.41 -6.69
N TYR A 44 -9.86 -4.75 -6.23
CA TYR A 44 -9.64 -5.31 -4.91
C TYR A 44 -10.15 -4.36 -3.81
N LEU A 45 -9.74 -3.08 -3.85
CA LEU A 45 -10.20 -2.08 -2.89
C LEU A 45 -11.70 -1.77 -3.03
N TYR A 46 -12.25 -1.75 -4.24
CA TYR A 46 -13.69 -1.54 -4.47
C TYR A 46 -14.54 -2.59 -3.74
N PHE A 47 -14.22 -3.87 -3.87
CA PHE A 47 -14.96 -4.91 -3.15
C PHE A 47 -14.69 -4.87 -1.66
N TYR A 48 -13.45 -4.61 -1.25
CA TYR A 48 -13.07 -4.50 0.16
C TYR A 48 -13.85 -3.37 0.88
N GLU A 49 -13.95 -2.19 0.28
CA GLU A 49 -14.74 -1.05 0.78
C GLU A 49 -16.23 -1.41 0.91
N ARG A 50 -16.81 -2.00 -0.14
CA ARG A 50 -18.23 -2.40 -0.12
C ARG A 50 -18.54 -3.45 0.93
N ILE A 51 -17.63 -4.41 1.13
CA ILE A 51 -17.77 -5.42 2.19
C ILE A 51 -17.75 -4.74 3.57
N LEU A 52 -16.84 -3.78 3.80
CA LEU A 52 -16.78 -3.07 5.07
C LEU A 52 -18.07 -2.27 5.32
N GLY A 53 -18.56 -1.53 4.33
CA GLY A 53 -19.83 -0.81 4.41
C GLY A 53 -21.02 -1.73 4.68
N ASP A 54 -21.11 -2.87 3.97
CA ASP A 54 -22.16 -3.89 4.18
C ASP A 54 -22.16 -4.43 5.62
N LEU A 55 -20.97 -4.73 6.18
CA LEU A 55 -20.84 -5.28 7.52
C LEU A 55 -21.27 -4.34 8.65
N ILE A 56 -21.28 -3.03 8.41
CA ILE A 56 -21.72 -2.01 9.37
C ILE A 56 -23.05 -1.35 8.95
N GLN A 57 -23.66 -1.82 7.86
CA GLN A 57 -24.89 -1.28 7.27
C GLN A 57 -24.79 0.21 6.89
N ASP A 58 -23.61 0.64 6.44
CA ASP A 58 -23.35 2.00 5.96
C ASP A 58 -23.05 2.01 4.46
N PRO A 59 -24.02 2.41 3.61
CA PRO A 59 -23.81 2.47 2.16
C PRO A 59 -22.92 3.65 1.73
N THR A 60 -22.58 4.56 2.64
CA THR A 60 -21.71 5.72 2.41
C THR A 60 -20.29 5.52 2.92
N PHE A 61 -20.00 4.37 3.54
CA PHE A 61 -18.67 4.05 4.03
C PHE A 61 -17.63 4.19 2.91
N ALA A 62 -16.55 4.89 3.24
CA ALA A 62 -15.42 5.08 2.35
C ALA A 62 -14.12 4.71 3.07
N LEU A 63 -13.23 4.03 2.36
CA LEU A 63 -11.90 3.73 2.86
C LEU A 63 -11.07 5.01 2.98
N PRO A 64 -10.38 5.24 4.10
CA PRO A 64 -9.38 6.29 4.17
C PRO A 64 -8.21 5.95 3.25
N PHE A 65 -7.56 6.98 2.72
CA PHE A 65 -6.26 6.84 2.07
C PHE A 65 -5.18 7.48 2.94
N TRP A 66 -4.00 6.88 2.95
CA TRP A 66 -2.84 7.50 3.59
C TRP A 66 -2.30 8.58 2.65
N ASN A 67 -2.41 9.85 3.05
CA ASN A 67 -2.05 11.04 2.27
C ASN A 67 -0.53 11.33 2.27
N TRP A 68 0.29 10.33 2.00
CA TRP A 68 1.76 10.40 2.11
C TRP A 68 2.44 11.25 1.04
N ASP A 69 1.70 11.81 0.09
CA ASP A 69 2.18 12.75 -0.92
C ASP A 69 2.05 14.22 -0.49
N ALA A 70 1.35 14.50 0.60
CA ALA A 70 1.33 15.80 1.27
C ALA A 70 2.18 15.77 2.55
N PRO A 71 2.93 16.84 2.89
CA PRO A 71 3.80 16.86 4.08
C PRO A 71 3.11 16.43 5.38
N ASP A 72 1.91 16.95 5.65
CA ASP A 72 1.14 16.64 6.85
C ASP A 72 0.71 15.16 6.94
N GLY A 73 0.66 14.46 5.80
CA GLY A 73 0.31 13.04 5.73
C GLY A 73 1.50 12.10 5.57
N MET A 74 2.75 12.61 5.61
CA MET A 74 3.97 11.78 5.53
C MET A 74 4.28 11.00 6.82
N TYR A 75 3.41 11.07 7.83
CA TYR A 75 3.55 10.35 9.09
C TYR A 75 2.60 9.14 9.11
N MET A 76 2.93 8.12 9.91
CA MET A 76 1.98 7.03 10.18
C MET A 76 0.69 7.62 10.77
N PRO A 77 -0.48 7.40 10.15
CA PRO A 77 -1.73 7.95 10.69
C PRO A 77 -2.03 7.36 12.07
N ALA A 78 -2.30 8.22 13.05
CA ALA A 78 -2.49 7.84 14.45
C ALA A 78 -3.55 6.72 14.64
N ILE A 79 -4.60 6.73 13.81
CA ILE A 79 -5.66 5.72 13.80
C ILE A 79 -5.15 4.28 13.64
N PHE A 80 -3.93 4.07 13.17
CA PHE A 80 -3.31 2.75 13.05
C PHE A 80 -2.44 2.37 14.26
N GLU A 81 -2.04 3.31 15.13
CA GLU A 81 -1.09 3.11 16.24
C GLU A 81 -1.65 3.39 17.65
N ASP A 82 -2.83 4.02 17.77
CA ASP A 82 -3.35 4.55 19.05
C ASP A 82 -3.39 3.55 20.24
N ASP A 83 -3.85 2.30 20.03
CA ASP A 83 -3.94 1.28 21.09
C ASP A 83 -3.63 -0.13 20.55
N PRO A 84 -2.55 -0.80 20.99
CA PRO A 84 -2.15 -2.09 20.45
C PRO A 84 -3.08 -3.26 20.80
N VAL A 85 -3.97 -3.10 21.79
CA VAL A 85 -4.88 -4.13 22.27
C VAL A 85 -6.28 -3.95 21.70
N LEU A 86 -6.79 -2.72 21.75
CA LEU A 86 -8.19 -2.41 21.40
C LEU A 86 -8.37 -1.98 19.95
N ASN A 87 -7.32 -1.46 19.30
CA ASN A 87 -7.45 -0.93 17.95
C ASN A 87 -7.54 -2.07 16.91
N PRO A 88 -8.67 -2.24 16.21
CA PRO A 88 -8.79 -3.25 15.17
C PRO A 88 -7.91 -2.96 13.94
N LEU A 89 -7.37 -1.75 13.80
CA LEU A 89 -6.47 -1.33 12.72
C LEU A 89 -4.98 -1.50 13.06
N TYR A 90 -4.65 -1.81 14.31
CA TYR A 90 -3.28 -2.04 14.75
C TYR A 90 -2.70 -3.33 14.16
N ASP A 91 -1.39 -3.32 13.92
CA ASP A 91 -0.60 -4.48 13.49
C ASP A 91 0.77 -4.45 14.17
N ALA A 92 1.04 -5.46 15.01
CA ALA A 92 2.29 -5.60 15.76
C ALA A 92 3.51 -5.87 14.86
N ASN A 93 3.31 -6.22 13.59
CA ASN A 93 4.36 -6.64 12.68
C ASN A 93 4.87 -5.51 11.77
N ARG A 94 4.66 -4.26 12.17
CA ARG A 94 5.26 -3.09 11.52
C ARG A 94 6.72 -2.91 11.96
N ASN A 95 7.49 -2.15 11.17
CA ASN A 95 8.84 -1.78 11.59
C ASN A 95 8.74 -0.82 12.79
N ALA A 96 9.18 -1.28 13.96
CA ALA A 96 9.14 -0.50 15.20
C ALA A 96 9.85 0.86 15.08
N LYS A 97 10.90 0.96 14.25
CA LYS A 97 11.62 2.23 14.02
C LYS A 97 10.82 3.24 13.21
N HIS A 98 9.91 2.78 12.37
CA HIS A 98 9.06 3.64 11.53
C HIS A 98 7.68 3.88 12.13
N SER A 99 7.35 3.17 13.22
CA SER A 99 6.09 3.31 13.95
C SER A 99 6.22 4.29 15.12
N VAL A 100 7.40 4.88 15.33
CA VAL A 100 7.63 5.91 16.36
C VAL A 100 6.88 7.19 15.94
N PRO A 101 6.03 7.76 16.81
CA PRO A 101 5.33 9.01 16.52
C PRO A 101 6.28 10.13 16.08
N GLY A 102 5.92 10.84 15.02
CA GLY A 102 6.74 11.89 14.43
C GLY A 102 7.80 11.40 13.43
N THR A 103 7.91 10.09 13.17
CA THR A 103 8.82 9.59 12.12
C THR A 103 8.26 9.89 10.74
N VAL A 104 9.02 10.63 9.92
CA VAL A 104 8.67 10.91 8.53
C VAL A 104 8.89 9.66 7.67
N LEU A 105 7.89 9.29 6.87
CA LEU A 105 7.98 8.25 5.84
C LEU A 105 9.08 8.61 4.82
N ASP A 106 9.93 7.65 4.44
CA ASP A 106 10.90 7.84 3.36
C ASP A 106 10.45 7.11 2.09
N LEU A 107 10.03 7.85 1.06
CA LEU A 107 9.59 7.27 -0.23
C LEU A 107 10.74 6.67 -1.05
N ASN A 108 11.99 6.93 -0.66
CA ASN A 108 13.19 6.34 -1.24
C ASN A 108 13.87 5.36 -0.25
N TYR A 109 13.07 4.75 0.63
CA TYR A 109 13.53 3.74 1.58
C TYR A 109 14.13 2.51 0.88
N HIS A 110 15.25 2.03 1.41
CA HIS A 110 15.89 0.78 1.01
C HIS A 110 15.76 -0.25 2.14
N HIS A 111 15.15 -1.39 1.84
CA HIS A 111 14.92 -2.44 2.83
C HIS A 111 16.19 -2.82 3.60
N GLY A 112 16.12 -2.73 4.94
CA GLY A 112 17.24 -3.03 5.84
C GLY A 112 18.17 -1.84 6.09
N LYS A 113 17.87 -0.66 5.57
CA LYS A 113 18.58 0.60 5.86
C LYS A 113 17.68 1.55 6.63
N ASP A 114 17.48 1.24 7.91
CA ASP A 114 16.70 2.06 8.86
C ASP A 114 17.57 3.12 9.55
N ASP A 115 18.64 3.56 8.90
CA ASP A 115 19.67 4.47 9.42
C ASP A 115 19.70 5.79 8.65
N ASN A 116 18.58 6.21 8.06
CA ASN A 116 18.53 7.51 7.37
C ASN A 116 18.78 8.64 8.38
N THR A 117 19.97 9.23 8.32
CA THR A 117 20.44 10.30 9.23
C THR A 117 19.99 11.69 8.81
N LYS A 118 19.19 11.82 7.75
CA LYS A 118 18.70 13.11 7.26
C LYS A 118 17.65 13.66 8.23
N ASP A 119 17.61 14.98 8.33
CA ASP A 119 16.53 15.69 9.01
C ASP A 119 15.19 15.54 8.27
N ASP A 120 14.10 15.71 9.02
CA ASP A 120 12.72 15.59 8.54
C ASP A 120 12.44 16.47 7.32
N ASP A 121 12.86 17.75 7.32
CA ASP A 121 12.64 18.67 6.20
C ASP A 121 13.32 18.16 4.92
N THR A 122 14.51 17.58 5.05
CA THR A 122 15.22 16.96 3.92
C THR A 122 14.51 15.71 3.42
N ILE A 123 13.97 14.87 4.30
CA ILE A 123 13.17 13.70 3.90
C ILE A 123 11.89 14.15 3.18
N ILE A 124 11.17 15.13 3.74
CA ILE A 124 9.95 15.69 3.13
C ILE A 124 10.26 16.26 1.74
N ARG A 125 11.34 17.06 1.59
CA ARG A 125 11.77 17.58 0.29
C ARG A 125 12.07 16.46 -0.70
N HIS A 126 12.76 15.41 -0.30
CA HIS A 126 13.03 14.25 -1.16
C HIS A 126 11.77 13.47 -1.54
N ASN A 127 10.81 13.33 -0.64
CA ASN A 127 9.53 12.70 -0.93
C ASN A 127 8.76 13.48 -2.00
N LEU A 128 8.67 14.81 -1.87
CA LEU A 128 8.00 15.66 -2.86
C LEU A 128 8.68 15.58 -4.23
N VAL A 129 10.02 15.51 -4.28
CA VAL A 129 10.77 15.31 -5.53
C VAL A 129 10.50 13.92 -6.11
N THR A 130 10.47 12.89 -5.29
CA THR A 130 10.09 11.52 -5.70
C THR A 130 8.69 11.50 -6.30
N MET A 131 7.71 12.15 -5.68
CA MET A 131 6.34 12.22 -6.18
C MET A 131 6.24 12.95 -7.50
N ASN A 132 6.83 14.15 -7.58
CA ASN A 132 6.84 14.94 -8.80
C ASN A 132 7.51 14.20 -9.95
N SER A 133 8.66 13.58 -9.71
CA SER A 133 9.38 12.83 -10.74
C SER A 133 8.58 11.61 -11.21
N ARG A 134 8.06 10.77 -10.30
CA ARG A 134 7.29 9.58 -10.69
C ARG A 134 6.01 9.97 -11.45
N ASN A 135 5.23 10.93 -10.95
CA ASN A 135 3.99 11.37 -11.59
C ASN A 135 4.24 12.05 -12.95
N ALA A 136 5.21 12.96 -13.06
CA ALA A 136 5.52 13.62 -14.32
C ALA A 136 6.07 12.66 -15.37
N VAL A 137 6.85 11.66 -14.95
CA VAL A 137 7.36 10.59 -15.82
C VAL A 137 6.22 9.72 -16.34
N TYR A 138 5.20 9.41 -15.52
CA TYR A 138 3.98 8.72 -15.99
C TYR A 138 3.23 9.52 -17.08
N PHE A 139 3.14 10.85 -16.96
CA PHE A 139 2.52 11.69 -18.01
C PHE A 139 3.39 11.81 -19.28
N LYS A 140 4.72 11.94 -19.15
CA LYS A 140 5.64 11.98 -20.30
C LYS A 140 5.69 10.66 -21.06
N HIS A 141 5.70 9.51 -20.38
CA HIS A 141 5.76 8.21 -21.06
C HIS A 141 4.44 7.84 -21.76
N ARG A 142 3.27 8.32 -21.31
CA ARG A 142 2.02 8.09 -22.04
C ARG A 142 1.97 8.81 -23.38
N LEU A 143 2.68 9.93 -23.54
CA LEU A 143 2.82 10.60 -24.84
C LEU A 143 3.81 9.88 -25.77
N VAL A 144 4.85 9.24 -25.21
CA VAL A 144 5.89 8.55 -25.98
C VAL A 144 5.51 7.10 -26.33
N LEU A 145 4.70 6.41 -25.51
CA LEU A 145 4.25 5.04 -25.79
C LEU A 145 3.25 4.94 -26.96
N ILE A 146 2.65 6.05 -27.39
CA ILE A 146 1.88 6.08 -28.66
C ILE A 146 2.83 6.01 -29.87
N LEU A 147 4.15 6.20 -29.70
CA LEU A 147 5.10 6.25 -30.80
C LEU A 147 6.27 5.26 -30.76
N ARG A 148 6.56 4.55 -29.66
CA ARG A 148 7.63 3.52 -29.66
C ARG A 148 7.31 2.32 -28.77
N SER A 149 7.27 1.16 -29.41
CA SER A 149 7.16 -0.18 -28.81
C SER A 149 8.50 -0.64 -28.23
N SER A 150 8.72 -0.42 -26.94
CA SER A 150 9.67 -1.23 -26.16
C SER A 150 9.40 -1.09 -24.66
N LEU A 151 9.12 -2.23 -24.03
CA LEU A 151 8.86 -2.34 -22.59
C LEU A 151 10.19 -2.32 -21.80
N PRO A 152 10.36 -1.48 -20.78
CA PRO A 152 11.49 -1.61 -19.86
C PRO A 152 11.27 -2.77 -18.89
N ARG A 153 12.36 -3.50 -18.63
CA ARG A 153 12.44 -4.69 -17.78
C ARG A 153 12.56 -4.25 -16.32
N TRP A 154 11.58 -4.62 -15.48
CA TRP A 154 11.57 -4.31 -14.05
C TRP A 154 12.35 -5.36 -13.24
N ILE A 155 13.17 -4.88 -12.30
CA ILE A 155 13.93 -5.69 -11.34
C ILE A 155 12.96 -6.20 -10.27
N PRO A 156 12.90 -7.52 -9.98
CA PRO A 156 12.00 -8.02 -8.94
C PRO A 156 12.63 -7.86 -7.55
N THR A 157 12.06 -6.99 -6.72
CA THR A 157 12.19 -7.09 -5.26
C THR A 157 11.11 -8.04 -4.75
N LYS A 158 11.48 -9.06 -3.98
CA LYS A 158 10.54 -9.98 -3.31
C LYS A 158 9.96 -9.33 -2.04
N PRO A 159 8.65 -9.06 -1.94
CA PRO A 159 7.97 -9.02 -0.65
C PRO A 159 7.47 -10.40 -0.22
N ARG A 160 7.52 -10.63 1.10
CA ARG A 160 6.93 -11.80 1.79
C ARG A 160 5.41 -11.67 1.76
N CYS A 161 4.71 -12.71 1.30
CA CYS A 161 3.30 -12.87 1.67
C CYS A 161 3.24 -13.33 3.12
N TRP A 162 2.34 -12.72 3.89
CA TRP A 162 2.06 -13.01 5.29
C TRP A 162 1.87 -14.52 5.48
N GLN A 163 2.93 -15.19 5.92
CA GLN A 163 2.88 -16.55 6.44
C GLN A 163 2.81 -16.41 7.96
N TYR A 164 1.63 -16.66 8.51
CA TYR A 164 1.46 -17.14 9.88
C TYR A 164 0.93 -18.56 9.81
#